data_AF-A0A3D1BYB1-F1
#
_entry.id   AF-A0A3D1BYB1-F1
#
_cell.length_a   1.000
_cell.length_b   1.000
_cell.length_c   1.000
_cell.angle_alpha   90.00
_cell.angle_beta   90.00
_cell.angle_gamma   90.00
#
_symmetry.space_group_name_H-M   'P 1'
#
loop_
_entity.id
_entity.type
_entity.pdbx_description
1 polymer ?
#
loop_
_entity_poly.entity_id
_entity_poly.type
_entity_poly.pdbx_seq_one_letter_code
_entity_poly.pdbx_strand_id
1 'polypeptide(L)'
;MLIKENHYQSGKQKEGNVLGFDFGQKRIGIAVGNNISKTARALTTIDSLSNNQKFELIQKIIEEWQPVSIVVGVPFNVDGSEHRITNL
;
A
#
# COMPACT_ATOMS: atom_id res chain seq x y z
N MET A 1 -24.70 5.72 19.74
CA MET A 1 -23.39 5.21 20.22
C MET A 1 -22.48 5.13 19.01
N LEU A 2 -21.30 5.73 19.08
CA LEU A 2 -20.59 6.40 17.99
C LEU A 2 -20.21 5.51 16.78
N ILE A 3 -20.68 5.88 15.58
CA ILE A 3 -20.03 5.52 14.31
C ILE A 3 -18.84 6.48 14.20
N LYS A 4 -17.61 5.95 14.27
CA LYS A 4 -16.43 6.75 13.91
C LYS A 4 -16.44 6.91 12.39
N GLU A 5 -16.92 8.05 11.93
CA GLU A 5 -16.74 8.46 10.54
C GLU A 5 -15.24 8.59 10.29
N ASN A 6 -14.72 7.82 9.34
CA ASN A 6 -13.42 8.12 8.76
C ASN A 6 -13.54 9.48 8.08
N HIS A 7 -12.98 10.51 8.70
CA HIS A 7 -12.90 11.85 8.14
C HIS A 7 -12.03 11.84 6.88
N TYR A 8 -12.60 11.42 5.75
CA TYR A 8 -12.03 11.67 4.42
C TYR A 8 -12.22 13.17 4.17
N GLN A 9 -11.24 13.96 4.62
CA GLN A 9 -11.22 15.40 4.41
C GLN A 9 -11.34 15.67 2.91
N SER A 10 -12.35 16.45 2.53
CA SER A 10 -12.63 16.93 1.16
C SER A 10 -11.59 17.96 0.71
N GLY A 11 -10.30 17.63 0.83
CA GLY A 11 -9.20 18.36 0.21
C GLY A 11 -8.96 17.83 -1.20
N LYS A 12 -8.63 18.72 -2.14
CA LYS A 12 -8.23 18.33 -3.50
C LYS A 12 -7.10 17.30 -3.40
N GLN A 13 -7.32 16.08 -3.91
CA GLN A 13 -6.31 15.02 -3.92
C GLN A 13 -5.04 15.55 -4.59
N LYS A 14 -3.88 15.41 -3.93
CA LYS A 14 -2.60 15.81 -4.51
C LYS A 14 -2.37 15.01 -5.80
N GLU A 15 -1.91 15.68 -6.85
CA GLU A 15 -1.65 15.07 -8.15
C GLU A 15 -0.23 14.50 -8.21
N GLY A 16 -0.06 13.26 -8.68
CA GLY A 16 1.24 12.61 -8.77
C GLY A 16 1.18 11.08 -8.72
N ASN A 17 2.32 10.49 -8.35
CA ASN A 17 2.49 9.04 -8.27
C ASN A 17 1.76 8.45 -7.06
N VAL A 18 1.17 7.28 -7.23
CA VAL A 18 0.55 6.49 -6.17
C VAL A 18 1.27 5.15 -6.12
N LEU A 19 1.70 4.72 -4.94
CA LEU A 19 2.26 3.37 -4.77
C LEU A 19 1.19 2.43 -4.22
N GLY A 20 1.06 1.25 -4.83
CA GLY A 20 0.21 0.17 -4.36
C GLY A 20 1.04 -1.00 -3.85
N PHE A 21 0.72 -1.52 -2.67
CA PHE A 21 1.38 -2.67 -2.05
C PHE A 21 0.37 -3.78 -1.80
N ASP A 22 0.66 -4.99 -2.28
CA ASP A 22 -0.08 -6.22 -1.98
C ASP A 22 0.76 -7.10 -1.05
N PHE A 23 0.37 -7.18 0.23
CA PHE A 23 1.14 -7.88 1.26
C PHE A 23 0.78 -9.37 1.33
N GLY A 24 1.60 -10.20 0.70
CA GLY A 24 1.61 -11.64 0.90
C GLY A 24 2.69 -12.08 1.90
N GLN A 25 2.48 -13.23 2.56
CA GLN A 25 3.46 -13.81 3.49
C GLN A 25 4.83 -14.10 2.82
N LYS A 26 4.82 -14.55 1.57
CA LYS A 26 6.02 -14.94 0.82
C LYS A 26 6.59 -13.82 -0.05
N ARG A 27 5.73 -12.90 -0.50
CA ARG A 27 6.04 -11.88 -1.49
C ARG A 27 5.15 -10.67 -1.30
N ILE A 28 5.74 -9.49 -1.47
CA ILE A 28 5.01 -8.23 -1.57
C ILE A 28 5.03 -7.80 -3.04
N GLY A 29 3.85 -7.63 -3.64
CA GLY A 29 3.71 -7.02 -4.97
C GLY A 29 3.70 -5.50 -4.83
N ILE A 30 4.45 -4.80 -5.69
CA ILE A 30 4.49 -3.33 -5.70
C ILE A 30 4.13 -2.83 -7.08
N ALA A 31 3.18 -1.91 -7.14
CA ALA A 31 2.75 -1.21 -8.35
C ALA A 31 2.92 0.30 -8.20
N VAL A 32 3.15 0.97 -9.32
CA VAL A 32 3.10 2.44 -9.40
C VAL A 32 1.96 2.85 -10.33
N GLY A 33 1.13 3.78 -9.85
CA GLY A 33 0.11 4.47 -10.62
C GLY A 33 0.38 5.96 -10.68
N ASN A 34 -0.30 6.65 -11.58
CA ASN A 34 -0.32 8.11 -11.62
C ASN A 34 -1.77 8.59 -11.74
N ASN A 35 -2.19 9.44 -10.80
CA ASN A 35 -3.59 9.84 -10.69
C ASN A 35 -4.00 10.92 -11.70
N ILE A 36 -3.07 11.48 -12.46
CA ILE A 36 -3.34 12.38 -13.59
C ILE A 36 -3.58 11.55 -14.86
N SER A 37 -2.63 10.67 -15.21
CA SER A 37 -2.73 9.84 -16.42
C SER A 37 -3.74 8.69 -16.29
N LYS A 38 -4.17 8.35 -15.08
CA LYS A 38 -5.07 7.22 -14.77
C LYS A 38 -4.50 5.86 -15.22
N THR A 39 -3.18 5.73 -15.20
CA THR A 39 -2.48 4.48 -15.56
C THR A 39 -1.82 3.88 -14.34
N ALA A 40 -1.68 2.56 -14.33
CA ALA A 40 -0.86 1.83 -13.35
C ALA A 40 -0.08 0.71 -14.04
N ARG A 41 1.07 0.36 -13.46
CA ARG A 41 1.88 -0.78 -13.90
C ARG A 41 2.55 -1.44 -12.70
N ALA A 42 2.92 -2.71 -12.86
CA ALA A 42 3.81 -3.37 -11.92
C ALA A 42 5.14 -2.60 -11.86
N LEU A 43 5.65 -2.43 -10.63
CA LEU A 43 6.95 -1.81 -10.37
C LEU A 43 7.99 -2.88 -10.06
N THR A 44 7.77 -3.67 -9.01
CA THR A 44 8.68 -4.74 -8.58
C THR A 44 7.99 -5.67 -7.58
N THR A 45 8.70 -6.70 -7.14
CA THR A 45 8.29 -7.57 -6.03
C THR A 45 9.39 -7.66 -4.99
N ILE A 46 9.03 -7.73 -3.71
CA ILE A 46 9.96 -8.04 -2.62
C ILE A 46 9.65 -9.46 -2.15
N ASP A 47 10.59 -10.39 -2.36
CA ASP A 47 10.48 -11.78 -1.90
C ASP A 47 10.84 -11.93 -0.40
N SER A 48 10.79 -13.16 0.12
CA SER A 48 10.97 -13.51 1.53
C SER A 48 12.31 -13.04 2.11
N LEU A 49 12.31 -11.81 2.61
CA LEU A 49 13.37 -11.19 3.40
C LEU A 49 12.89 -11.01 4.86
N SER A 50 13.83 -10.68 5.75
CA SER A 50 13.46 -10.22 7.10
C SER A 50 12.61 -8.95 7.03
N ASN A 51 11.79 -8.68 8.05
CA ASN A 51 10.94 -7.49 8.07
C ASN A 51 11.75 -6.19 7.93
N ASN A 52 12.91 -6.09 8.59
CA ASN A 52 13.78 -4.91 8.49
C ASN A 52 14.24 -4.66 7.04
N GLN A 53 14.70 -5.70 6.36
CA GLN A 53 15.12 -5.59 4.95
C GLN A 53 13.95 -5.22 4.03
N LYS A 54 12.74 -5.73 4.29
CA LYS A 54 11.54 -5.33 3.53
C LYS A 54 11.28 -3.82 3.70
N PHE A 55 11.31 -3.32 4.94
CA PHE A 55 11.08 -1.90 5.21
C PHE A 55 12.17 -1.00 4.61
N GLU A 56 13.44 -1.42 4.63
CA GLU A 56 14.52 -0.68 3.95
C GLU A 56 14.29 -0.57 2.44
N LEU A 57 13.84 -1.65 1.80
CA LEU A 57 13.52 -1.63 0.37
C LEU A 57 12.28 -0.78 0.07
N ILE A 58 11.24 -0.88 0.89
CA ILE A 58 10.04 -0.04 0.77
C ILE A 58 10.40 1.43 0.93
N GLN A 59 11.26 1.78 1.90
CA GLN A 59 11.74 3.13 2.11
C GLN A 59 12.44 3.68 0.86
N LYS A 60 13.38 2.91 0.28
CA LYS A 60 14.07 3.32 -0.97
C LYS A 60 13.08 3.57 -2.11
N ILE A 61 12.06 2.73 -2.25
CA ILE A 61 11.03 2.89 -3.28
C ILE A 61 10.19 4.16 -3.03
N ILE A 62 9.83 4.45 -1.78
CA ILE A 62 9.08 5.67 -1.43
C ILE A 62 9.95 6.92 -1.70
N GLU A 63 11.23 6.87 -1.34
CA GLU A 63 12.17 7.97 -1.59
C GLU A 63 12.39 8.22 -3.09
N GLU A 64 12.46 7.16 -3.89
CA GLU A 64 12.62 7.26 -5.34
C GLU A 64 11.36 7.83 -6.02
N TRP A 65 10.18 7.31 -5.67
CA TRP A 65 8.95 7.60 -6.39
C TRP A 65 8.16 8.81 -5.85
N GLN A 66 8.49 9.26 -4.65
CA GLN A 66 7.86 10.41 -3.96
C GLN A 66 6.32 10.41 -4.11
N PRO A 67 5.64 9.32 -3.69
CA PRO A 67 4.21 9.18 -3.95
C PRO A 67 3.38 10.22 -3.19
N VAL A 68 2.33 10.71 -3.84
CA VAL A 68 1.33 11.57 -3.20
C VAL A 68 0.35 10.77 -2.34
N SER A 69 0.29 9.45 -2.53
CA SER A 69 -0.54 8.54 -1.76
C SER A 69 0.01 7.11 -1.83
N ILE A 70 -0.23 6.35 -0.77
CA ILE A 70 0.11 4.93 -0.68
C ILE A 70 -1.18 4.15 -0.44
N VAL A 71 -1.35 3.05 -1.17
CA VAL A 71 -2.46 2.11 -1.05
C VAL A 71 -1.89 0.76 -0.61
N VAL A 72 -2.46 0.19 0.45
CA VAL A 72 -2.06 -1.12 0.98
C VAL A 72 -3.25 -2.06 0.93
N GLY A 73 -3.10 -3.18 0.23
CA GLY A 73 -4.07 -4.27 0.25
C GLY A 73 -4.08 -4.92 1.63
N VAL A 74 -5.23 -4.91 2.29
CA VAL A 74 -5.44 -5.64 3.55
C VAL A 74 -6.06 -6.99 3.20
N PRO A 75 -5.43 -8.12 3.55
CA PRO A 75 -6.02 -9.43 3.31
C PRO A 75 -7.23 -9.62 4.24
N PHE A 76 -8.38 -9.97 3.64
CA PHE A 76 -9.58 -10.38 4.36
C PHE A 76 -9.79 -11.88 4.16
N ASN A 77 -10.29 -12.58 5.19
CA ASN A 77 -10.80 -13.95 4.99
C ASN A 77 -12.07 -13.91 4.13
N VAL A 78 -12.39 -15.03 3.47
CA VAL A 78 -13.57 -15.16 2.59
C VAL A 78 -14.89 -14.92 3.34
N ASP A 79 -14.90 -15.14 4.66
CA ASP A 79 -16.03 -14.88 5.56
C ASP A 79 -16.05 -13.47 6.17
N GLY A 80 -15.12 -12.60 5.78
CA GLY A 80 -15.00 -11.23 6.30
C GLY A 80 -14.38 -11.12 7.69
N SER A 81 -13.95 -12.23 8.31
CA SER A 81 -13.19 -12.18 9.55
C SER A 81 -11.77 -11.63 9.30
N GLU A 82 -11.24 -10.88 10.28
CA GLU A 82 -9.87 -10.36 10.19
C GLU A 82 -8.85 -11.50 10.15
N HIS A 83 -7.94 -11.45 9.16
CA HIS A 83 -6.82 -12.38 9.09
C HIS A 83 -5.85 -12.08 10.25
N ARG A 84 -5.25 -13.11 10.84
CA ARG A 84 -4.29 -13.04 11.97
C ARG A 84 -2.91 -12.44 11.58
N ILE A 85 -2.90 -11.32 10.86
CA ILE A 85 -1.73 -10.49 10.54
C ILE A 85 -2.06 -9.01 10.88
N THR A 86 -2.79 -8.78 11.97
CA THR A 86 -3.06 -7.42 12.49
C THR A 86 -2.03 -7.00 13.56
N ASN A 87 -1.02 -7.82 13.83
CA ASN A 87 0.01 -7.56 14.86
C ASN A 87 1.44 -7.78 14.33
N LEU A 88 1.81 -7.09 13.24
CA LEU A 88 3.22 -6.91 12.86
C LEU A 88 3.73 -5.55 13.32
#